data_AF-A0A378QBQ8-F1
#
_entry.id   AF-A0A378QBQ8-F1
#
_cell.length_a   1.000
_cell.length_b   1.000
_cell.length_c   1.000
_cell.angle_alpha   90.00
_cell.angle_beta   90.00
_cell.angle_gamma   90.00
#
_symmetry.space_group_name_H-M   'P 1'
#
loop_
_entity.id
_entity.type
_entity.pdbx_description
1 polymer ?
#
loop_
_entity_poly.entity_id
_entity_poly.type
_entity_poly.pdbx_seq_one_letter_code
_entity_poly.pdbx_strand_id
1 'polypeptide(L)'
;MTMLFCNIGWMEKYDGLHLGDEIKNGGSFITENERGFEICNFSQSSDGRVFGYVQPTAGSKTVNLERIKENVNTDYIDGVTVVWVANRDGLGTVIVGWYNNARVYRYFQEFKGESDQHTYSQS
;
A
#
# COMPACT_ATOMS: atom_id res chain seq x y z
N MET A 1 15.07 -10.41 12.01
CA MET A 1 13.84 -10.31 11.18
C MET A 1 13.39 -8.86 11.20
N THR A 2 13.13 -8.26 10.05
CA THR A 2 12.75 -6.84 9.92
C THR A 2 11.30 -6.74 9.47
N MET A 3 10.49 -5.95 10.18
CA MET A 3 9.06 -5.80 9.89
C MET A 3 8.68 -4.34 9.75
N LEU A 4 7.72 -4.07 8.87
CA LEU A 4 7.10 -2.76 8.67
C LEU A 4 5.58 -2.92 8.76
N PHE A 5 4.93 -2.13 9.61
CA PHE A 5 3.47 -2.07 9.68
C PHE A 5 2.99 -0.83 8.93
N CYS A 6 2.14 -1.04 7.93
CA CYS A 6 1.55 0.00 7.09
C CYS A 6 0.08 0.15 7.44
N ASN A 7 -0.30 1.33 7.96
CA ASN A 7 -1.72 1.65 8.18
C ASN A 7 -2.31 2.16 6.87
N ILE A 8 -3.40 1.53 6.45
CA ILE A 8 -4.14 1.85 5.22
C ILE A 8 -5.63 1.96 5.51
N GLY A 9 -6.39 2.52 4.56
CA GLY A 9 -7.85 2.49 4.64
C GLY A 9 -8.39 1.05 4.59
N TRP A 10 -9.58 0.81 5.16
CA TRP A 10 -10.26 -0.48 5.11
C TRP A 10 -10.91 -0.73 3.75
N MET A 11 -10.65 -1.92 3.19
CA MET A 11 -11.33 -2.53 2.06
C MET A 11 -11.46 -4.04 2.31
N GLU A 12 -12.40 -4.70 1.64
CA GLU A 12 -12.55 -6.15 1.74
C GLU A 12 -11.47 -6.90 0.94
N LYS A 13 -11.04 -6.38 -0.22
CA LYS A 13 -10.11 -7.11 -1.11
C LYS A 13 -8.80 -6.42 -1.43
N TYR A 14 -8.78 -5.09 -1.53
CA TYR A 14 -7.64 -4.33 -2.07
C TYR A 14 -7.16 -4.86 -3.43
N ASP A 15 -8.12 -5.22 -4.28
CA ASP A 15 -7.88 -5.74 -5.62
C ASP A 15 -8.50 -4.82 -6.69
N GLY A 16 -8.28 -3.51 -6.54
CA GLY A 16 -8.92 -2.47 -7.35
C GLY A 16 -10.29 -2.05 -6.84
N LEU A 17 -10.92 -1.10 -7.56
CA LEU A 17 -12.25 -0.59 -7.21
C LEU A 17 -13.34 -1.49 -7.78
N HIS A 18 -14.10 -2.13 -6.90
CA HIS A 18 -15.29 -2.90 -7.25
C HIS A 18 -16.52 -2.23 -6.66
N LEU A 19 -17.67 -2.33 -7.35
CA LEU A 19 -18.92 -1.85 -6.80
C LEU A 19 -19.21 -2.55 -5.45
N GLY A 20 -19.26 -1.78 -4.37
CA GLY A 20 -19.46 -2.27 -3.01
C GLY A 20 -18.19 -2.57 -2.20
N ASP A 21 -17.00 -2.44 -2.79
CA ASP A 21 -15.71 -2.49 -2.08
C ASP A 21 -14.98 -1.15 -2.25
N GLU A 22 -15.44 -0.16 -1.49
CA GLU A 22 -14.89 1.19 -1.45
C GLU A 22 -14.02 1.38 -0.21
N ILE A 23 -12.95 2.17 -0.35
CA ILE A 23 -12.05 2.45 0.76
C ILE A 23 -12.74 3.28 1.85
N LYS A 24 -12.58 2.85 3.11
CA LYS A 24 -13.09 3.53 4.30
C LYS A 24 -11.96 3.89 5.25
N ASN A 25 -12.08 4.99 5.98
CA ASN A 25 -11.11 5.40 7.00
C ASN A 25 -9.66 5.52 6.46
N GLY A 26 -9.50 5.81 5.16
CA GLY A 26 -8.21 6.16 4.57
C GLY A 26 -7.70 7.52 5.08
N GLY A 27 -6.46 7.87 4.75
CA GLY A 27 -5.85 9.14 5.13
C GLY A 27 -6.73 10.36 4.79
N SER A 28 -6.55 11.46 5.52
CA SER A 28 -7.40 12.67 5.48
C SER A 28 -7.39 13.47 4.15
N PHE A 29 -6.87 12.90 3.06
CA PHE A 29 -6.83 13.50 1.73
C PHE A 29 -7.57 12.60 0.72
N ILE A 30 -8.89 12.58 0.80
CA ILE A 30 -9.73 12.15 -0.33
C ILE A 30 -10.06 13.41 -1.14
N THR A 31 -9.07 13.99 -1.79
CA THR A 31 -9.27 15.06 -2.77
C THR A 31 -8.98 14.51 -4.15
N GLU A 32 -10.05 14.42 -4.97
CA GLU A 32 -10.24 14.26 -6.43
C GLU A 32 -9.12 13.74 -7.37
N ASN A 33 -7.84 13.81 -7.02
CA ASN A 33 -6.69 13.33 -7.80
C ASN A 33 -5.88 12.21 -7.11
N GLU A 34 -6.13 11.93 -5.82
CA GLU A 34 -5.49 10.85 -5.05
C GLU A 34 -6.41 9.62 -4.97
N ARG A 35 -6.73 9.02 -6.12
CA ARG A 35 -7.27 7.65 -6.14
C ARG A 35 -6.22 6.75 -5.48
N GLY A 36 -6.40 6.44 -4.20
CA GLY A 36 -5.36 5.92 -3.33
C GLY A 36 -4.75 4.66 -3.90
N PHE A 37 -3.48 4.68 -4.30
CA PHE A 37 -2.77 3.51 -4.83
C PHE A 37 -2.85 2.28 -3.90
N GLU A 38 -3.21 2.48 -2.63
CA GLU A 38 -3.46 1.41 -1.66
C GLU A 38 -4.62 0.46 -2.03
N ILE A 39 -5.55 0.89 -2.90
CA ILE A 39 -6.68 0.06 -3.37
C ILE A 39 -6.25 -1.21 -4.12
N CYS A 40 -5.01 -1.25 -4.62
CA CYS A 40 -4.47 -2.35 -5.41
C CYS A 40 -3.35 -3.10 -4.65
N ASN A 41 -3.24 -2.95 -3.33
CA ASN A 41 -2.20 -3.60 -2.53
C ASN A 41 -2.20 -5.14 -2.64
N PHE A 42 -3.23 -5.79 -3.16
CA PHE A 42 -3.18 -7.23 -3.43
C PHE A 42 -3.48 -7.59 -4.88
N SER A 43 -3.55 -6.60 -5.77
CA SER A 43 -3.68 -6.83 -7.20
C SER A 43 -2.38 -7.33 -7.83
N GLN A 44 -2.52 -8.30 -8.70
CA GLN A 44 -1.42 -8.81 -9.50
C GLN A 44 -1.21 -7.93 -10.74
N SER A 45 0.01 -7.48 -10.99
CA SER A 45 0.38 -6.83 -12.24
C SER A 45 0.42 -7.85 -13.39
N SER A 46 0.42 -7.34 -14.63
CA SER A 46 0.43 -8.17 -15.85
C SER A 46 1.63 -9.11 -15.96
N ASP A 47 2.74 -8.80 -15.31
CA ASP A 47 3.96 -9.62 -15.24
C ASP A 47 4.00 -10.57 -14.03
N GLY A 48 2.89 -10.66 -13.29
CA GLY A 48 2.73 -11.58 -12.16
C GLY A 48 3.26 -11.06 -10.82
N ARG A 49 3.81 -9.85 -10.75
CA ARG A 49 4.26 -9.22 -9.49
C ARG A 49 3.07 -8.64 -8.71
N VAL A 50 3.32 -8.33 -7.44
CA VAL A 50 2.36 -7.62 -6.58
C VAL A 50 3.11 -6.45 -5.96
N PHE A 51 2.47 -5.28 -5.97
CA PHE A 51 3.03 -4.05 -5.43
C PHE A 51 2.09 -3.49 -4.39
N GLY A 52 2.64 -2.76 -3.43
CA GLY A 52 1.85 -2.09 -2.42
C GLY A 52 2.30 -0.65 -2.23
N TYR A 53 1.33 0.19 -1.87
CA TYR A 53 1.51 1.58 -1.55
C TYR A 53 0.94 1.88 -0.17
N VAL A 54 1.71 2.67 0.59
CA VAL A 54 1.25 3.34 1.80
C VAL A 54 1.64 4.80 1.68
N GLN A 55 0.72 5.70 2.05
CA GLN A 55 1.06 7.11 2.13
C GLN A 55 2.09 7.32 3.26
N PRO A 56 3.25 7.94 2.99
CA PRO A 56 4.17 8.30 4.06
C PRO A 56 3.50 9.29 5.02
N THR A 57 3.93 9.29 6.29
CA THR A 57 3.35 10.14 7.34
C THR A 57 3.24 11.62 6.94
N ALA A 58 2.13 12.25 7.33
CA ALA A 58 1.67 13.61 6.98
C ALA A 58 2.77 14.58 6.55
N GLY A 59 2.84 14.85 5.24
CA GLY A 59 3.75 15.81 4.62
C GLY A 59 5.08 15.24 4.13
N SER A 60 5.42 13.99 4.46
CA SER A 60 6.59 13.31 3.90
C SER A 60 6.29 12.77 2.51
N LYS A 61 7.27 12.89 1.60
CA LYS A 61 7.27 12.20 0.30
C LYS A 61 8.07 10.90 0.35
N THR A 62 8.62 10.55 1.51
CA THR A 62 9.54 9.42 1.67
C THR A 62 9.24 8.54 2.87
N VAL A 63 9.53 7.25 2.72
CA VAL A 63 9.63 6.30 3.82
C VAL A 63 11.03 6.43 4.43
N ASN A 64 11.09 6.64 5.75
CA ASN A 64 12.36 6.69 6.48
C ASN A 64 12.87 5.27 6.75
N LEU A 65 13.73 4.76 5.87
CA LEU A 65 14.25 3.39 5.91
C LEU A 65 15.15 3.13 7.12
N GLU A 66 15.81 4.17 7.63
CA GLU A 66 16.69 4.13 8.79
C GLU A 66 15.92 3.80 10.09
N ARG A 67 14.60 4.04 10.11
CA ARG A 67 13.72 3.60 11.20
C ARG A 67 13.36 2.12 11.14
N ILE A 68 13.60 1.47 10.01
CA ILE A 68 13.22 0.07 9.75
C ILE A 68 14.46 -0.83 9.86
N LYS A 69 15.61 -0.36 9.38
CA LYS A 69 16.87 -1.10 9.37
C LYS A 69 18.04 -0.15 9.65
N GLU A 70 19.02 -0.61 10.41
CA GLU A 70 20.23 0.16 10.69
C GLU A 70 21.15 0.25 9.46
N ASN A 71 21.95 1.31 9.41
CA ASN A 71 23.01 1.53 8.41
C ASN A 71 22.53 1.47 6.95
N VAL A 72 21.33 2.00 6.67
CA VAL A 72 20.82 2.12 5.30
C VAL A 72 21.52 3.26 4.58
N ASN A 73 22.17 2.95 3.46
CA ASN A 73 22.81 3.91 2.56
C ASN A 73 22.28 3.82 1.11
N THR A 74 21.14 3.15 0.95
CA THR A 74 20.44 2.91 -0.31
C THR A 74 19.05 3.55 -0.30
N ASP A 75 18.43 3.60 -1.48
CA ASP A 75 17.04 4.07 -1.65
C ASP A 75 16.00 2.96 -1.52
N TYR A 76 16.44 1.75 -1.15
CA TYR A 76 15.56 0.64 -0.81
C TYR A 76 16.23 -0.31 0.18
N ILE A 77 15.42 -1.11 0.85
CA ILE A 77 15.87 -2.26 1.66
C ILE A 77 15.15 -3.52 1.23
N ASP A 78 15.85 -4.65 1.25
CA ASP A 78 15.30 -5.98 0.97
C ASP A 78 15.10 -6.79 2.25
N GLY A 79 14.27 -7.83 2.16
CA GLY A 79 14.07 -8.80 3.24
C GLY A 79 13.14 -8.32 4.34
N VAL A 80 12.21 -7.42 4.02
CA VAL A 80 11.23 -6.88 4.97
C VAL A 80 9.93 -7.67 4.89
N THR A 81 9.38 -8.06 6.04
CA THR A 81 7.96 -8.47 6.10
C THR A 81 7.12 -7.21 6.25
N VAL A 82 6.34 -6.88 5.21
CA VAL A 82 5.45 -5.72 5.21
C VAL A 82 4.06 -6.19 5.60
N VAL A 83 3.54 -5.71 6.72
CA VAL A 83 2.23 -6.07 7.26
C VAL A 83 1.29 -4.91 7.05
N TRP A 84 0.18 -5.16 6.36
CA TRP A 84 -0.87 -4.20 6.11
C TRP A 84 -1.93 -4.29 7.20
N VAL A 85 -2.27 -3.16 7.80
CA VAL A 85 -3.29 -3.05 8.84
C VAL A 85 -4.29 -1.97 8.49
N ALA A 86 -5.55 -2.19 8.82
CA ALA A 86 -6.63 -1.25 8.53
C ALA A 86 -7.66 -1.22 9.65
N ASN A 87 -8.28 -0.05 9.86
CA ASN A 87 -9.35 0.09 10.85
C ASN A 87 -10.70 -0.34 10.25
N ARG A 88 -11.21 -1.47 10.71
CA ARG A 88 -12.52 -2.01 10.34
C ARG A 88 -13.56 -1.55 11.33
N ASP A 89 -14.62 -0.91 10.83
CA ASP A 89 -15.73 -0.41 11.64
C ASP A 89 -16.26 -1.50 12.59
N GLY A 90 -16.34 -1.16 13.88
CA GLY A 90 -16.81 -2.06 14.94
C GLY A 90 -15.81 -3.13 15.40
N LEU A 91 -14.69 -3.34 14.69
CA LEU A 91 -13.66 -4.32 15.04
C LEU A 91 -12.30 -3.71 15.39
N GLY A 92 -12.08 -2.44 15.07
CA GLY A 92 -10.82 -1.74 15.30
C GLY A 92 -9.77 -2.11 14.26
N THR A 93 -8.49 -1.92 14.59
CA THR A 93 -7.40 -2.19 13.65
C THR A 93 -7.12 -3.68 13.53
N VAL A 94 -7.23 -4.21 12.31
CA VAL A 94 -7.00 -5.62 11.97
C VAL A 94 -5.86 -5.76 10.95
N ILE A 95 -5.21 -6.93 10.91
CA ILE A 95 -4.27 -7.30 9.84
C ILE A 95 -5.10 -7.71 8.61
N VAL A 96 -4.83 -7.08 7.46
CA VAL A 96 -5.54 -7.36 6.20
C VAL A 96 -4.70 -8.15 5.19
N GLY A 97 -3.39 -8.21 5.40
CA GLY A 97 -2.49 -9.04 4.60
C GLY A 97 -1.03 -8.69 4.86
N TRP A 98 -0.12 -9.41 4.22
CA TRP A 98 1.30 -9.12 4.32
C TRP A 98 2.06 -9.60 3.09
N TYR A 99 3.22 -8.99 2.84
CA TYR A 99 4.23 -9.52 1.93
C TYR A 99 5.40 -10.06 2.74
N ASN A 100 5.91 -11.21 2.31
CA ASN A 100 7.13 -11.78 2.86
C ASN A 100 8.32 -11.43 1.98
N ASN A 101 9.46 -11.12 2.62
CA ASN A 101 10.73 -10.86 1.93
C ASN A 101 10.63 -9.76 0.85
N ALA A 102 9.87 -8.70 1.14
CA ALA A 102 9.62 -7.60 0.21
C ALA A 102 10.78 -6.60 0.16
N ARG A 103 10.85 -5.89 -0.97
CA ARG A 103 11.65 -4.67 -1.15
C ARG A 103 10.82 -3.45 -0.75
N VAL A 104 11.34 -2.59 0.11
CA VAL A 104 10.71 -1.32 0.50
C VAL A 104 11.55 -0.18 -0.06
N TYR A 105 10.93 0.71 -0.82
CA TYR A 105 11.57 1.88 -1.41
C TYR A 105 11.42 3.13 -0.53
N ARG A 106 12.43 3.99 -0.55
CA ARG A 106 12.43 5.30 0.12
C ARG A 106 11.46 6.26 -0.56
N TYR A 107 11.47 6.27 -1.89
CA TYR A 107 10.68 7.18 -2.72
C TYR A 107 9.56 6.44 -3.42
N PHE A 108 8.49 7.16 -3.78
CA PHE A 108 7.46 6.66 -4.68
C PHE A 108 8.10 6.10 -5.96
N GLN A 109 7.58 4.97 -6.43
CA GLN A 109 8.05 4.29 -7.65
C GLN A 109 6.93 4.32 -8.67
N GLU A 110 7.22 4.84 -9.86
CA GLU A 110 6.34 4.72 -11.03
C GLU A 110 6.66 3.41 -11.73
N PHE A 111 5.65 2.55 -11.92
CA PHE A 111 5.81 1.29 -12.63
C PHE A 111 5.02 1.33 -13.94
N LYS A 112 5.63 0.86 -15.02
CA LYS A 112 4.94 0.62 -16.29
C LYS A 112 4.32 -0.78 -16.24
N GLY A 113 2.99 -0.86 -16.31
CA GLY A 113 2.26 -2.14 -16.19
C GLY A 113 1.40 -2.22 -14.92
N GLU A 114 0.75 -1.11 -14.56
CA GLU A 114 -0.31 -1.10 -13.54
C GLU A 114 -1.36 -2.16 -13.87
N SER A 115 -2.02 -2.70 -12.84
CA SER A 115 -3.16 -3.60 -13.06
C SER A 115 -4.27 -2.86 -13.81
N ASP A 116 -4.91 -3.52 -14.78
CA ASP A 116 -6.09 -2.99 -15.47
C ASP A 116 -7.22 -2.61 -14.48
N GLN A 117 -7.20 -3.21 -13.29
CA GLN A 117 -8.13 -2.94 -12.18
C GLN A 117 -7.94 -1.56 -11.53
N HIS A 118 -6.89 -0.81 -11.90
CA HIS A 118 -6.70 0.59 -11.49
C HIS A 118 -7.67 1.55 -12.20
N THR A 119 -8.35 1.10 -13.26
CA THR A 119 -9.37 1.90 -13.98
C THR A 119 -10.79 1.41 -13.74
N TYR A 120 -11.71 2.36 -13.52
CA TYR A 120 -13.15 2.11 -13.67
C TYR A 120 -13.38 1.61 -15.09
N SER A 121 -13.83 0.37 -15.28
CA SER A 121 -14.61 0.05 -16.46
C SER A 121 -15.94 0.78 -16.30
N GLN A 122 -16.05 1.99 -16.87
CA GLN A 122 -17.35 2.63 -17.06
C GLN A 122 -18.11 1.77 -18.08
N SER A 123 -18.99 0.89 -17.59
CA SER A 123 -20.06 0.28 -18.39
C SER A 123 -21.31 1.13 -18.29
#